data_AF-A0A1B8TC00-F1
#
_entry.id   AF-A0A1B8TC00-F1
#
_cell.length_a   1.000
_cell.length_b   1.000
_cell.length_c   1.000
_cell.angle_alpha   90.00
_cell.angle_beta   90.00
_cell.angle_gamma   90.00
#
_symmetry.space_group_name_H-M   'P 1'
#
loop_
_entity.id
_entity.type
_entity.pdbx_description
1 polymer ?
#
loop_
_entity_poly.entity_id
_entity_poly.type
_entity_poly.pdbx_seq_one_letter_code
_entity_poly.pdbx_strand_id
1 'polypeptide(L)'
;MKALLLPLVSLFMVGSAYADEPISDIEYRLAAAVSMNDERELGLAMADLVGLACGGDAKAAAVLGDRYMSGSAEFEQAPGKALVLLRFASQSGDPRSMPGLVLLLSREGASQAEIEEAAKWKKIGEALLPGRVEMALASQAADSTLTRTPIPRASGQ
;
A
#
# COMPACT_ATOMS: atom_id res chain seq x y z
N MET A 1 -14.00 22.03 53.44
CA MET A 1 -13.09 22.15 52.29
C MET A 1 -12.24 20.89 52.24
N LYS A 2 -12.59 19.91 51.39
CA LYS A 2 -11.87 18.65 51.22
C LYS A 2 -11.25 18.68 49.82
N ALA A 3 -9.94 18.85 49.77
CA ALA A 3 -9.17 18.84 48.52
C ALA A 3 -9.09 17.39 48.02
N LEU A 4 -9.73 17.12 46.88
CA LEU A 4 -9.64 15.85 46.19
C LEU A 4 -8.45 15.93 45.21
N LEU A 5 -7.29 15.45 45.64
CA LEU A 5 -6.14 15.18 44.80
C LEU A 5 -6.43 13.93 43.96
N LEU A 6 -6.73 14.11 42.67
CA LEU A 6 -6.77 13.03 41.68
C LEU A 6 -5.34 12.79 41.17
N PRO A 7 -4.85 11.53 41.16
CA PRO A 7 -3.51 11.24 40.66
C PRO A 7 -3.47 11.34 39.13
N LEU A 8 -2.43 12.03 38.64
CA LEU A 8 -2.00 11.98 37.24
C LEU A 8 -1.85 10.51 36.84
N VAL A 9 -2.71 10.04 35.94
CA VAL A 9 -2.48 8.78 35.24
C VAL A 9 -1.35 9.05 34.25
N SER A 10 -0.12 8.74 34.67
CA SER A 10 1.03 8.64 33.79
C SER A 10 0.77 7.49 32.82
N LEU A 11 0.19 7.81 31.67
CA LEU A 11 0.06 6.87 30.56
C LEU A 11 1.48 6.52 30.10
N PHE A 12 1.96 5.36 30.58
CA PHE A 12 3.16 4.71 30.09
C PHE A 12 2.93 4.39 28.61
N MET A 13 3.39 5.28 27.73
CA MET A 13 3.70 4.92 26.35
C MET A 13 4.83 3.89 26.44
N VAL A 14 4.45 2.60 26.50
CA VAL A 14 5.35 1.52 26.13
C VAL A 14 5.57 1.69 24.63
N GLY A 15 6.50 2.57 24.28
CA GLY A 15 7.06 2.64 22.94
C GLY A 15 7.69 1.28 22.69
N SER A 16 7.00 0.46 21.91
CA SER A 16 7.46 -0.88 21.61
C SER A 16 8.80 -0.74 20.89
N ALA A 17 9.81 -1.46 21.39
CA ALA A 17 11.15 -1.51 20.85
C ALA A 17 11.23 -2.27 19.51
N TYR A 18 10.20 -2.17 18.67
CA TYR A 18 10.23 -2.63 17.29
C TYR A 18 10.93 -1.55 16.47
N ALA A 19 12.25 -1.55 16.62
CA ALA A 19 13.16 -0.79 15.78
C ALA A 19 12.90 -1.17 14.32
N ASP A 20 12.31 -0.25 13.55
CA ASP A 20 12.47 0.01 12.11
C ASP A 20 12.82 -1.22 11.22
N GLU A 21 12.21 -2.38 11.48
CA GLU A 21 12.44 -3.58 10.68
C GLU A 21 11.75 -3.35 9.33
N PRO A 22 12.49 -3.42 8.21
CA PRO A 22 11.88 -3.19 6.92
C PRO A 22 10.85 -4.30 6.66
N ILE A 23 9.71 -3.93 6.08
CA ILE A 23 8.62 -4.88 5.77
C ILE A 23 9.10 -6.12 5.00
N SER A 24 10.15 -5.98 4.18
CA SER A 24 10.78 -7.09 3.46
C SER A 24 11.29 -8.21 4.37
N ASP A 25 11.81 -7.87 5.55
CA ASP A 25 12.40 -8.83 6.47
C ASP A 25 11.30 -9.64 7.16
N ILE A 26 10.18 -8.98 7.50
CA ILE A 26 8.97 -9.64 8.01
C ILE A 26 8.37 -10.56 6.94
N GLU A 27 8.28 -10.12 5.69
CA GLU A 27 7.81 -10.96 4.57
C GLU A 27 8.71 -12.19 4.36
N TYR A 28 10.03 -12.02 4.50
CA TYR A 28 11.00 -13.11 4.45
C TYR A 28 10.80 -14.09 5.62
N ARG A 29 10.68 -13.59 6.85
CA ARG A 29 10.46 -14.42 8.05
C ARG A 29 9.16 -15.20 7.96
N LEU A 30 8.08 -14.59 7.50
CA LEU A 30 6.81 -15.28 7.22
C LEU A 30 7.01 -16.45 6.24
N ALA A 31 7.64 -16.17 5.09
CA ALA A 31 7.87 -17.20 4.07
C ALA A 31 8.77 -18.34 4.58
N ALA A 32 9.86 -17.99 5.29
CA ALA A 32 10.79 -18.96 5.85
C ALA A 32 10.11 -19.83 6.92
N ALA A 33 9.36 -19.22 7.84
CA ALA A 33 8.66 -19.94 8.90
C ALA A 33 7.62 -20.92 8.35
N VAL A 34 6.82 -20.52 7.35
CA VAL A 34 5.91 -21.42 6.65
C VAL A 34 6.67 -22.58 5.99
N SER A 35 7.77 -22.29 5.29
CA SER A 35 8.56 -23.33 4.61
C SER A 35 9.22 -24.32 5.57
N MET A 36 9.60 -23.87 6.76
CA MET A 36 10.26 -24.70 7.77
C MET A 36 9.27 -25.36 8.75
N ASN A 37 7.98 -25.04 8.64
CA ASN A 37 6.96 -25.40 9.63
C ASN A 37 7.37 -24.95 11.05
N ASP A 38 7.96 -23.76 11.16
CA ASP A 38 8.32 -23.15 12.44
C ASP A 38 7.14 -22.30 12.94
N GLU A 39 6.27 -22.93 13.72
CA GLU A 39 5.06 -22.28 14.25
C GLU A 39 5.38 -21.10 15.17
N ARG A 40 6.51 -21.15 15.88
CA ARG A 40 6.91 -20.05 16.77
C ARG A 40 7.30 -18.84 15.96
N GLU A 41 8.21 -19.00 15.01
CA GLU A 41 8.66 -17.89 14.18
C GLU A 41 7.52 -17.34 13.32
N LEU A 42 6.63 -18.23 12.85
CA LEU A 42 5.43 -17.83 12.12
C LEU A 42 4.55 -16.91 12.96
N GLY A 43 4.25 -17.29 14.21
CA GLY A 43 3.45 -16.49 15.12
C GLY A 43 4.08 -15.12 15.44
N LEU A 44 5.41 -15.06 15.58
CA LEU A 44 6.13 -13.81 15.81
C LEU A 44 6.06 -12.88 14.59
N ALA A 45 6.40 -13.39 13.39
CA ALA A 45 6.36 -12.60 12.17
C ALA A 45 4.94 -12.12 11.82
N MET A 46 3.92 -12.94 12.10
CA MET A 46 2.52 -12.52 11.99
C MET A 46 2.17 -11.39 12.96
N ALA A 47 2.58 -11.50 14.22
CA ALA A 47 2.32 -10.48 15.23
C ALA A 47 3.01 -9.16 14.88
N ASP A 48 4.24 -9.22 14.35
CA ASP A 48 4.99 -8.04 13.91
C ASP A 48 4.29 -7.35 12.73
N LEU A 49 3.86 -8.11 11.71
CA LEU A 49 3.10 -7.57 10.57
C LEU A 49 1.80 -6.89 11.01
N VAL A 50 1.04 -7.54 11.89
CA VAL A 50 -0.21 -6.99 12.45
C VAL A 50 0.09 -5.73 13.27
N GLY A 51 1.13 -5.76 14.11
CA GLY A 51 1.56 -4.64 14.93
C GLY A 51 1.88 -3.40 14.10
N LEU A 52 2.66 -3.55 13.03
CA LEU A 52 3.00 -2.44 12.13
C LEU A 52 1.79 -1.91 11.38
N ALA A 53 0.94 -2.79 10.84
CA ALA A 53 -0.28 -2.36 10.14
C ALA A 53 -1.22 -1.59 11.07
N CYS A 54 -1.43 -2.07 12.31
CA CYS A 54 -2.20 -1.36 13.33
C CYS A 54 -1.52 -0.09 13.85
N GLY A 55 -0.19 -0.02 13.75
CA GLY A 55 0.61 1.17 14.04
C GLY A 55 0.54 2.26 12.97
N GLY A 56 -0.15 2.00 11.85
CA GLY A 56 -0.34 2.95 10.76
C GLY A 56 0.72 2.85 9.65
N ASP A 57 1.52 1.80 9.62
CA ASP A 57 2.43 1.56 8.50
C ASP A 57 1.62 1.13 7.26
N ALA A 58 1.60 1.99 6.24
CA ALA A 58 0.86 1.77 5.01
C ALA A 58 1.37 0.56 4.21
N LYS A 59 2.67 0.27 4.28
CA LYS A 59 3.29 -0.86 3.59
C LYS A 59 2.91 -2.17 4.26
N ALA A 60 2.92 -2.22 5.59
CA ALA A 60 2.45 -3.36 6.37
C ALA A 60 0.96 -3.61 6.13
N ALA A 61 0.15 -2.55 6.13
CA ALA A 61 -1.28 -2.65 5.84
C ALA A 61 -1.55 -3.18 4.42
N ALA A 62 -0.76 -2.78 3.41
CA ALA A 62 -0.86 -3.34 2.06
C ALA A 62 -0.60 -4.85 2.08
N VAL A 63 0.52 -5.28 2.68
CA VAL A 63 0.91 -6.70 2.75
C VAL A 63 -0.12 -7.54 3.50
N LEU A 64 -0.55 -7.08 4.68
CA LEU A 64 -1.55 -7.78 5.49
C LEU A 64 -2.92 -7.83 4.78
N GLY A 65 -3.29 -6.76 4.09
CA GLY A 65 -4.49 -6.68 3.28
C GLY A 65 -4.50 -7.72 2.16
N ASP A 66 -3.40 -7.84 1.43
CA ASP A 66 -3.26 -8.84 0.36
C ASP A 66 -3.33 -10.27 0.89
N ARG A 67 -2.71 -10.56 2.05
CA ARG A 67 -2.80 -11.88 2.71
C ARG A 67 -4.24 -12.24 3.07
N TYR A 68 -4.98 -11.31 3.68
CA TYR A 68 -6.41 -11.51 3.96
C TYR A 68 -7.27 -11.60 2.69
N MET A 69 -6.86 -10.99 1.58
CA MET A 69 -7.58 -11.07 0.31
C MET A 69 -7.40 -12.44 -0.35
N SER A 70 -6.16 -12.94 -0.45
CA SER A 70 -5.88 -14.22 -1.10
C SER A 70 -6.24 -15.42 -0.23
N GLY A 71 -6.15 -15.25 1.10
CA GLY A 71 -6.02 -16.37 2.01
C GLY A 71 -4.64 -17.01 1.88
N SER A 72 -3.93 -17.16 2.98
CA SER A 72 -2.70 -17.96 3.09
C SER A 72 -2.81 -18.89 4.29
N ALA A 73 -1.91 -19.87 4.41
CA ALA A 73 -1.95 -20.84 5.51
C ALA A 73 -1.93 -20.14 6.89
N GLU A 74 -1.26 -19.00 6.95
CA GLU A 74 -1.11 -18.18 8.13
C GLU A 74 -2.17 -17.07 8.28
N PHE A 75 -2.91 -16.72 7.22
CA PHE A 75 -4.02 -15.77 7.28
C PHE A 75 -5.24 -16.28 6.52
N GLU A 76 -6.27 -16.71 7.25
CA GLU A 76 -7.55 -17.09 6.64
C GLU A 76 -8.12 -15.96 5.77
N GLN A 77 -8.70 -16.33 4.63
CA GLN A 77 -9.29 -15.36 3.72
C GLN A 77 -10.40 -14.56 4.42
N ALA A 78 -10.25 -13.23 4.44
CA ALA A 78 -11.14 -12.30 5.11
C ALA A 78 -11.28 -11.02 4.27
N PRO A 79 -12.10 -11.01 3.19
CA PRO A 79 -12.18 -9.90 2.25
C PRO A 79 -12.62 -8.57 2.90
N GLY A 80 -13.42 -8.63 3.97
CA GLY A 80 -13.79 -7.44 4.75
C GLY A 80 -12.59 -6.79 5.47
N LYS A 81 -11.68 -7.59 6.03
CA LYS A 81 -10.44 -7.08 6.65
C LYS A 81 -9.50 -6.53 5.58
N ALA A 82 -9.36 -7.26 4.47
CA ALA A 82 -8.58 -6.83 3.32
C ALA A 82 -9.04 -5.47 2.78
N LEU A 83 -10.36 -5.27 2.63
CA LEU A 83 -10.92 -4.01 2.13
C LEU A 83 -10.50 -2.81 3.00
N VAL A 84 -10.56 -2.96 4.32
CA VAL A 84 -10.18 -1.87 5.26
C VAL A 84 -8.69 -1.55 5.15
N LEU A 85 -7.84 -2.58 5.18
CA LEU A 85 -6.39 -2.43 5.15
C LEU A 85 -5.88 -1.88 3.81
N LEU A 86 -6.36 -2.43 2.70
CA LEU A 86 -5.98 -2.00 1.36
C LEU A 86 -6.48 -0.59 1.05
N ARG A 87 -7.69 -0.23 1.52
CA ARG A 87 -8.19 1.15 1.41
C ARG A 87 -7.31 2.13 2.17
N PHE A 88 -6.93 1.81 3.40
CA PHE A 88 -6.01 2.64 4.18
C PHE A 88 -4.64 2.80 3.50
N ALA A 89 -4.05 1.70 3.04
CA ALA A 89 -2.76 1.72 2.36
C ALA A 89 -2.80 2.54 1.06
N SER A 90 -3.87 2.40 0.25
CA SER A 90 -4.06 3.16 -0.99
C SER A 90 -4.22 4.65 -0.72
N GLN A 91 -5.00 5.01 0.30
CA GLN A 91 -5.17 6.40 0.75
C GLN A 91 -3.86 7.01 1.26
N SER A 92 -2.99 6.18 1.84
CA SER A 92 -1.65 6.57 2.30
C SER A 92 -0.61 6.57 1.16
N GLY A 93 -1.01 6.22 -0.07
CA GLY A 93 -0.16 6.29 -1.25
C GLY A 93 0.70 5.05 -1.50
N ASP A 94 0.46 3.92 -0.83
CA ASP A 94 1.15 2.67 -1.15
C ASP A 94 0.57 2.08 -2.46
N PRO A 95 1.34 2.04 -3.56
CA PRO A 95 0.84 1.58 -4.85
C PRO A 95 0.57 0.07 -4.91
N ARG A 96 1.16 -0.75 -4.02
CA ARG A 96 0.97 -2.21 -4.00
C ARG A 96 -0.46 -2.57 -3.58
N SER A 97 -1.08 -1.74 -2.74
CA SER A 97 -2.45 -1.97 -2.26
C SER A 97 -3.55 -1.74 -3.30
N MET A 98 -3.29 -0.91 -4.32
CA MET A 98 -4.33 -0.42 -5.24
C MET A 98 -4.95 -1.52 -6.10
N PRO A 99 -4.19 -2.47 -6.68
CA PRO A 99 -4.78 -3.57 -7.46
C PRO A 99 -5.74 -4.43 -6.63
N GLY A 100 -5.35 -4.81 -5.41
CA GLY A 100 -6.21 -5.59 -4.51
C GLY A 100 -7.49 -4.84 -4.14
N LEU A 101 -7.38 -3.54 -3.85
CA LEU A 101 -8.54 -2.69 -3.57
C LEU A 101 -9.50 -2.60 -4.77
N VAL A 102 -8.97 -2.46 -5.99
CA VAL A 102 -9.77 -2.45 -7.22
C VAL A 102 -10.55 -3.76 -7.37
N LEU A 103 -9.92 -4.90 -7.13
CA LEU A 103 -10.57 -6.21 -7.21
C LEU A 103 -11.72 -6.34 -6.20
N LEU A 104 -11.50 -5.94 -4.94
CA LEU A 104 -12.53 -6.01 -3.89
C LEU A 104 -13.74 -5.10 -4.18
N LEU A 105 -13.48 -3.93 -4.77
CA LEU A 105 -14.51 -2.95 -5.11
C LEU A 105 -15.22 -3.24 -6.43
N SER A 106 -14.65 -4.09 -7.30
CA SER A 106 -15.21 -4.45 -8.61
C SER A 106 -15.87 -5.83 -8.62
N ARG A 107 -16.23 -6.35 -7.45
CA ARG A 107 -16.91 -7.64 -7.29
C ARG A 107 -18.35 -7.60 -7.85
N GLU A 108 -18.91 -8.77 -8.11
CA GLU A 108 -20.32 -8.89 -8.48
C GLU A 108 -21.23 -8.29 -7.38
N GLY A 109 -22.21 -7.49 -7.78
CA GLY A 109 -23.09 -6.78 -6.86
C GLY A 109 -22.48 -5.54 -6.20
N ALA A 110 -21.31 -5.07 -6.65
CA ALA A 110 -20.75 -3.79 -6.20
C ALA A 110 -21.70 -2.63 -6.48
N SER A 111 -21.79 -1.71 -5.53
CA SER A 111 -22.54 -0.47 -5.68
C SER A 111 -21.86 0.48 -6.67
N GLN A 112 -22.62 1.43 -7.21
CA GLN A 112 -22.07 2.46 -8.09
C GLN A 112 -20.91 3.24 -7.44
N ALA A 113 -21.00 3.54 -6.14
CA ALA A 113 -19.95 4.23 -5.41
C ALA A 113 -18.65 3.41 -5.30
N GLU A 114 -18.77 2.08 -5.12
CA GLU A 114 -17.60 1.19 -5.09
C GLU A 114 -16.94 1.11 -6.47
N ILE A 115 -17.73 1.04 -7.54
CA ILE A 115 -17.23 1.03 -8.92
C ILE A 115 -16.48 2.33 -9.24
N GLU A 116 -17.01 3.49 -8.83
CA GLU A 116 -16.35 4.78 -8.99
C GLU A 116 -15.04 4.86 -8.19
N GLU A 117 -15.04 4.35 -6.96
CA GLU A 117 -13.83 4.27 -6.15
C GLU A 117 -12.78 3.34 -6.80
N ALA A 118 -13.19 2.20 -7.35
CA ALA A 118 -12.31 1.29 -8.07
C ALA A 118 -11.69 1.96 -9.30
N ALA A 119 -12.50 2.68 -10.09
CA ALA A 119 -12.02 3.40 -11.27
C ALA A 119 -10.96 4.45 -10.91
N LYS A 120 -11.15 5.17 -9.80
CA LYS A 120 -10.17 6.10 -9.26
C LYS A 120 -8.85 5.41 -8.93
N TRP A 121 -8.88 4.33 -8.15
CA TRP A 121 -7.66 3.63 -7.73
C TRP A 121 -6.95 2.93 -8.88
N LYS A 122 -7.69 2.38 -9.84
CA LYS A 122 -7.12 1.84 -11.08
C LYS A 122 -6.32 2.91 -11.83
N LYS A 123 -6.89 4.10 -12.00
CA LYS A 123 -6.22 5.22 -12.68
C LYS A 123 -4.95 5.67 -11.96
N ILE A 124 -5.00 5.74 -10.63
CA ILE A 124 -3.82 6.13 -9.82
C ILE A 124 -2.74 5.05 -9.91
N GLY A 125 -3.09 3.78 -9.69
CA GLY A 125 -2.13 2.66 -9.78
C GLY A 125 -1.46 2.59 -11.15
N GLU A 126 -2.25 2.76 -12.23
CA GLU A 126 -1.75 2.83 -13.61
C GLU A 126 -0.77 3.98 -13.88
N ALA A 127 -0.90 5.11 -13.15
CA ALA A 127 -0.01 6.25 -13.26
C ALA A 127 1.28 6.08 -12.45
N LEU A 128 1.24 5.27 -11.39
CA LEU A 128 2.38 4.97 -10.53
C LEU A 128 3.23 3.79 -11.03
N LEU A 129 2.80 3.08 -12.10
CA LEU A 129 3.61 2.04 -12.73
C LEU A 129 4.94 2.63 -13.27
N PRO A 130 6.09 2.07 -12.87
CA PRO A 130 7.39 2.50 -13.39
C PRO A 130 7.43 2.30 -14.92
N GLY A 131 7.79 3.36 -15.65
CA GLY A 131 7.93 3.37 -17.11
C GLY A 131 6.95 4.28 -17.88
N ARG A 132 5.74 4.56 -17.37
CA ARG A 132 4.81 5.47 -18.09
C ARG A 132 5.10 6.95 -17.87
N VAL A 133 5.60 7.34 -16.71
CA VAL A 133 5.99 8.72 -16.42
C VAL A 133 7.19 9.13 -17.31
N GLU A 134 8.18 8.26 -17.44
CA GLU A 134 9.35 8.52 -18.29
C GLU A 134 8.98 8.58 -19.78
N MET A 135 8.12 7.68 -20.27
CA MET A 135 7.63 7.74 -21.66
C MET A 135 6.75 8.97 -21.93
N ALA A 136 5.91 9.40 -20.98
CA ALA A 136 5.08 10.58 -21.13
C ALA A 136 5.92 11.88 -21.13
N LEU A 137 6.99 11.94 -20.34
CA LEU A 137 7.96 13.03 -20.36
C LEU A 137 8.80 13.01 -21.65
N ALA A 138 9.24 11.83 -22.09
CA ALA A 138 9.96 11.67 -23.35
C ALA A 138 9.12 12.08 -24.57
N SER A 139 7.83 11.72 -24.59
CA SER A 139 6.89 12.11 -25.65
C SER A 139 6.66 13.63 -25.68
N GLN A 140 6.49 14.28 -24.53
CA GLN A 140 6.32 15.73 -24.45
C GLN A 140 7.60 16.49 -24.88
N ALA A 141 8.77 15.96 -24.54
CA ALA A 141 10.04 16.53 -24.98
C ALA A 141 10.22 16.44 -26.51
N ALA A 142 9.82 15.32 -27.13
CA ALA A 142 9.90 15.15 -28.59
C ALA A 142 9.04 16.15 -29.36
N ASP A 143 7.79 16.40 -28.93
CA ASP A 143 6.88 17.36 -29.57
C ASP A 143 7.35 18.82 -29.43
N SER A 144 7.95 19.17 -28.29
CA SER A 144 8.51 20.50 -28.07
C SER A 144 9.77 20.79 -28.91
N THR A 145 10.46 19.74 -29.37
CA THR A 145 11.68 19.84 -30.18
C THR A 145 11.33 19.97 -31.68
N LEU A 146 10.31 19.26 -32.14
CA LEU A 146 9.80 19.32 -33.53
C LEU A 146 9.17 20.68 -33.89
N THR A 147 8.65 21.41 -32.91
CA THR A 147 8.06 22.74 -33.11
C THR A 147 9.08 23.88 -33.10
N ARG A 148 10.34 23.61 -32.74
CA ARG A 148 11.41 24.62 -32.63
C ARG A 148 12.44 24.61 -33.74
N THR A 149 12.40 23.68 -34.70
CA THR A 149 13.29 23.70 -35.86
C THR A 149 12.75 24.66 -36.94
N PRO A 150 13.36 25.85 -37.14
CA PRO A 150 12.96 26.71 -38.24
C PRO A 150 13.33 26.02 -39.56
N ILE A 151 12.35 25.83 -40.43
CA ILE A 151 12.56 25.36 -41.80
C ILE A 151 13.47 26.40 -42.49
N PRO A 152 14.69 26.06 -42.94
CA PRO A 152 15.52 26.99 -43.68
C PRO A 152 14.81 27.34 -45.00
N ARG A 153 14.45 28.60 -45.16
CA ARG A 153 13.93 29.13 -46.43
C ARG A 153 15.01 28.94 -47.48
N ALA A 154 14.77 28.08 -48.46
CA ALA A 154 15.60 27.98 -49.65
C ALA A 154 15.60 29.35 -50.35
N SER A 155 16.69 30.10 -50.20
CA SER A 155 16.97 31.30 -50.98
C SER A 155 17.37 30.84 -52.38
N GLY A 156 16.43 30.96 -53.32
CA GLY A 156 16.70 30.78 -54.75
C GLY A 156 17.59 31.90 -55.26
N GLN A 157 18.68 31.50 -55.95
CA GLN A 157 19.34 32.24 -57.02
C GLN A 157 19.73 31.22 -58.08
#